data_AF-X1D986-F1
#
_entry.id   AF-X1D986-F1
#
_cell.length_a   1.000
_cell.length_b   1.000
_cell.length_c   1.000
_cell.angle_alpha   90.00
_cell.angle_beta   90.00
_cell.angle_gamma   90.00
#
_symmetry.space_group_name_H-M   'P 1'
#
loop_
_entity.id
_entity.type
_entity.pdbx_description
1 polymer ?
#
loop_
_entity_poly.entity_id
_entity_poly.type
_entity_poly.pdbx_seq_one_letter_code
_entity_poly.pdbx_strand_id
1 'polypeptide(L)'
;VIIHQGYVTQGSLAVGDEVEAEVDGERRLDIARNHTATHLLQLALRQVLGEHVQQKGSLVAPDRFRFDFSHLVAMMPEELQEVNHIVNDKIRHNLKVYSEEMPYKKAVDEGAIALFDEKYGDVVRVVKIGEPVISAELCGGSHVASTGEIGLFHIISESSIGAGLRRIEAVTGRGAEAFIDRQISQWDEVAQALGASPDDIQGKVSSLVAEIGKERRRALALERGLSKEIVTSLLAQTEVVNGVRVLAAKVPSLRLEVLREMSDLLREKLKSVVIVLGTIYDNKPVFLAATMA
;
A
#
# COMPACT_ATOMS: atom_id res chain seq x y z
N VAL A 1 31.74 24.43 -6.17
CA VAL A 1 30.83 25.45 -6.72
C VAL A 1 29.43 25.10 -6.24
N ILE A 2 28.72 26.03 -5.58
CA ILE A 2 27.32 25.86 -5.15
C ILE A 2 26.45 26.62 -6.16
N ILE A 3 25.38 25.98 -6.65
CA ILE A 3 24.47 26.58 -7.63
C ILE A 3 23.14 26.88 -6.92
N HIS A 4 22.68 28.12 -7.01
CA HIS A 4 21.37 28.54 -6.53
C HIS A 4 20.43 28.68 -7.73
N GLN A 5 19.30 27.97 -7.72
CA GLN A 5 18.30 28.02 -8.80
C GLN A 5 17.02 28.68 -8.28
N GLY A 6 16.51 29.65 -9.03
CA GLY A 6 15.30 30.36 -8.69
C GLY A 6 14.88 31.32 -9.80
N TYR A 7 13.88 32.15 -9.53
CA TYR A 7 13.44 33.22 -10.40
C TYR A 7 13.32 34.51 -9.59
N VAL A 8 13.54 35.64 -10.24
CA VAL A 8 13.39 36.96 -9.63
C VAL A 8 11.89 37.27 -9.52
N THR A 9 11.35 37.33 -8.31
CA THR A 9 9.94 37.68 -8.06
C THR A 9 9.69 39.18 -8.21
N GLN A 10 10.69 40.01 -7.88
CA GLN A 10 10.65 41.46 -7.99
C GLN A 10 12.06 42.03 -8.22
N GLY A 11 12.17 43.08 -9.04
CA GLY A 11 13.44 43.78 -9.28
C GLY A 11 14.33 43.09 -10.33
N SER A 12 15.66 43.19 -10.13
CA SER A 12 16.69 42.58 -10.97
C SER A 12 17.89 42.17 -10.12
N LEU A 13 18.62 41.15 -10.55
CA LEU A 13 19.84 40.67 -9.89
C LEU A 13 21.00 40.71 -10.89
N ALA A 14 22.15 41.23 -10.48
CA ALA A 14 23.35 41.35 -11.29
C ALA A 14 24.58 40.71 -10.62
N VAL A 15 25.61 40.42 -11.43
CA VAL A 15 26.88 39.90 -10.91
C VAL A 15 27.57 40.99 -10.09
N GLY A 16 27.88 40.68 -8.84
CA GLY A 16 28.56 41.59 -7.90
C GLY A 16 27.63 42.22 -6.87
N ASP A 17 26.31 41.99 -6.95
CA ASP A 17 25.36 42.43 -5.93
C ASP A 17 25.66 41.76 -4.58
N GLU A 18 25.58 42.54 -3.50
CA GLU A 18 25.51 41.99 -2.15
C GLU A 18 24.13 41.39 -1.90
N VAL A 19 24.11 40.17 -1.36
CA VAL A 19 22.87 39.42 -1.14
C VAL A 19 22.82 38.89 0.29
N GLU A 20 21.61 38.88 0.84
CA GLU A 20 21.28 38.11 2.04
C GLU A 20 20.60 36.80 1.60
N ALA A 21 21.11 35.68 2.09
CA ALA A 21 20.56 34.35 1.80
C ALA A 21 19.97 33.75 3.07
N GLU A 22 18.66 33.53 3.05
CA GLU A 22 17.93 32.89 4.14
C GLU A 22 17.50 31.47 3.74
N VAL A 23 17.63 30.53 4.67
CA VAL A 23 17.17 29.15 4.52
C VAL A 23 15.89 28.97 5.31
N ASP A 24 14.88 28.35 4.71
CA ASP A 24 13.69 27.88 5.42
C ASP A 24 14.10 26.89 6.53
N GLY A 25 14.09 27.36 7.77
CA GLY A 25 14.54 26.61 8.94
C GLY A 25 13.69 25.38 9.21
N GLU A 26 12.39 25.49 9.00
CA GLU A 26 11.43 24.41 9.23
C GLU A 26 11.63 23.27 8.24
N ARG A 27 11.76 23.60 6.95
CA ARG A 27 12.09 22.63 5.91
C ARG A 27 13.45 21.99 6.14
N ARG A 28 14.43 22.79 6.57
CA ARG A 28 15.80 22.35 6.85
C ARG A 28 15.87 21.39 8.04
N LEU A 29 15.02 21.58 9.06
CA LEU A 29 14.88 20.67 10.19
C LEU A 29 14.18 19.37 9.78
N ASP A 30 13.10 19.42 9.00
CA ASP A 30 12.42 18.20 8.54
C ASP A 30 13.34 17.29 7.71
N ILE A 31 14.15 17.88 6.82
CA ILE A 31 15.18 17.14 6.09
C ILE A 31 16.19 16.52 7.07
N ALA A 32 16.62 17.26 8.09
CA ALA A 32 17.58 16.76 9.08
C ALA A 32 17.01 15.63 9.97
N ARG A 33 15.72 15.69 10.31
CA ARG A 33 15.00 14.61 11.02
C ARG A 33 14.97 13.34 10.18
N ASN A 34 14.52 13.47 8.93
CA ASN A 34 14.47 12.36 7.98
C ASN A 34 15.88 11.77 7.73
N HIS A 35 16.91 12.61 7.61
CA HIS A 35 18.29 12.14 7.42
C HIS A 35 18.85 11.41 8.64
N THR A 36 18.55 11.89 9.85
CA THR A 36 19.02 11.18 11.05
C THR A 36 18.27 9.86 11.21
N ALA A 37 16.98 9.82 10.83
CA ALA A 37 16.20 8.60 10.81
C ALA A 37 16.69 7.58 9.77
N THR A 38 17.26 7.98 8.63
CA THR A 38 17.86 7.01 7.68
C THR A 38 19.00 6.21 8.31
N HIS A 39 19.83 6.84 9.15
CA HIS A 39 20.91 6.16 9.86
C HIS A 39 20.38 5.17 10.91
N LEU A 40 19.35 5.58 11.67
CA LEU A 40 18.68 4.68 12.62
C LEU A 40 17.98 3.52 11.91
N LEU A 41 17.36 3.78 10.76
CA LEU A 41 16.74 2.75 9.93
C LEU A 41 17.76 1.75 9.42
N GLN A 42 18.92 2.21 8.93
CA GLN A 42 20.00 1.32 8.49
C GLN A 42 20.49 0.43 9.63
N LEU A 43 20.70 1.00 10.82
CA LEU A 43 21.04 0.23 12.02
C LEU A 43 19.97 -0.83 12.32
N ALA A 44 18.70 -0.44 12.37
CA ALA A 44 17.59 -1.34 12.70
C ALA A 44 17.44 -2.47 11.66
N LEU A 45 17.55 -2.16 10.37
CA LEU A 45 17.51 -3.18 9.30
C LEU A 45 18.65 -4.18 9.43
N ARG A 46 19.86 -3.73 9.76
CA ARG A 46 21.01 -4.63 9.97
C ARG A 46 20.83 -5.52 11.21
N GLN A 47 20.18 -5.01 12.26
CA GLN A 47 19.88 -5.81 13.45
C GLN A 47 18.81 -6.87 13.19
N VAL A 48 17.77 -6.54 12.44
CA VAL A 48 16.64 -7.44 12.18
C VAL A 48 16.95 -8.44 11.06
N LEU A 49 17.49 -7.97 9.94
CA LEU A 49 17.69 -8.79 8.74
C LEU A 49 19.11 -9.36 8.66
N GLY A 50 20.10 -8.68 9.25
CA GLY A 50 21.51 -9.07 9.20
C GLY A 50 22.42 -8.09 8.44
N GLU A 51 23.73 -8.31 8.56
CA GLU A 51 24.76 -7.38 8.07
C GLU A 51 24.89 -7.29 6.54
N HIS A 52 24.25 -8.18 5.79
CA HIS A 52 24.22 -8.13 4.32
C HIS A 52 23.36 -6.98 3.78
N VAL A 53 22.55 -6.36 4.63
CA VAL A 53 21.82 -5.14 4.28
C VAL A 53 22.83 -4.01 4.05
N GLN A 54 22.83 -3.51 2.82
CA GLN A 54 23.62 -2.36 2.39
C GLN A 54 22.71 -1.36 1.69
N GLN A 55 22.89 -0.07 1.97
CA GLN A 55 22.23 0.99 1.22
C GLN A 55 22.66 0.94 -0.25
N LYS A 56 21.68 1.05 -1.15
CA LYS A 56 21.83 1.12 -2.61
C LYS A 56 21.20 2.38 -3.21
N GLY A 57 20.53 3.19 -2.39
CA GLY A 57 19.94 4.46 -2.78
C GLY A 57 19.22 5.12 -1.62
N SER A 58 19.13 6.44 -1.65
CA SER A 58 18.37 7.21 -0.66
C SER A 58 17.81 8.49 -1.29
N LEU A 59 16.68 8.96 -0.77
CA LEU A 59 16.15 10.30 -1.00
C LEU A 59 15.69 10.81 0.35
N VAL A 60 16.19 11.98 0.74
CA VAL A 60 15.75 12.67 1.96
C VAL A 60 15.04 13.96 1.55
N ALA A 61 13.71 13.93 1.54
CA ALA A 61 12.86 15.08 1.29
C ALA A 61 12.30 15.62 2.63
N PRO A 62 11.74 16.83 2.70
CA PRO A 62 11.16 17.34 3.94
C PRO A 62 9.91 16.56 4.39
N ASP A 63 9.09 16.11 3.44
CA ASP A 63 7.82 15.44 3.70
C ASP A 63 7.95 13.93 3.95
N ARG A 64 9.01 13.30 3.43
CA ARG A 64 9.29 11.85 3.56
C ARG A 64 10.73 11.53 3.19
N PHE A 65 11.12 10.28 3.39
CA PHE A 65 12.34 9.74 2.78
C PHE A 65 12.12 8.33 2.22
N ARG A 66 13.04 7.93 1.34
CA ARG A 66 13.12 6.55 0.84
C ARG A 66 14.51 5.99 1.10
N PHE A 67 14.56 4.71 1.42
CA PHE A 67 15.79 3.97 1.66
C PHE A 67 15.78 2.68 0.86
N ASP A 68 16.72 2.57 -0.07
CA ASP A 68 16.87 1.42 -0.95
C ASP A 68 18.00 0.54 -0.43
N PHE A 69 17.78 -0.75 -0.31
CA PHE A 69 18.74 -1.66 0.29
C PHE A 69 18.77 -3.04 -0.38
N SER A 70 19.91 -3.72 -0.22
CA SER A 70 20.10 -5.09 -0.70
C SER A 70 19.43 -6.11 0.21
N HIS A 71 18.39 -6.76 -0.31
CA HIS A 71 17.73 -7.88 0.36
C HIS A 71 16.86 -8.66 -0.65
N LEU A 72 16.87 -10.00 -0.57
CA LEU A 72 16.35 -10.86 -1.65
C LEU A 72 14.84 -11.07 -1.63
N VAL A 73 14.24 -11.09 -0.44
CA VAL A 73 12.84 -11.51 -0.24
C VAL A 73 12.00 -10.39 0.34
N ALA A 74 10.68 -10.56 0.31
CA ALA A 74 9.80 -9.69 1.07
C ALA A 74 10.05 -9.83 2.58
N MET A 75 10.11 -8.71 3.27
CA MET A 75 10.14 -8.60 4.73
C MET A 75 8.77 -8.99 5.23
N MET A 76 8.77 -9.75 6.31
CA MET A 76 7.58 -10.12 7.00
C MET A 76 6.98 -8.91 7.72
N PRO A 77 5.65 -8.83 7.90
CA PRO A 77 5.01 -7.76 8.66
C PRO A 77 5.62 -7.56 10.05
N GLU A 78 6.01 -8.65 10.72
CA GLU A 78 6.64 -8.64 12.03
C GLU A 78 8.05 -8.00 12.00
N GLU A 79 8.83 -8.24 10.94
CA GLU A 79 10.15 -7.62 10.76
C GLU A 79 10.02 -6.11 10.53
N LEU A 80 9.04 -5.68 9.73
CA LEU A 80 8.75 -4.25 9.53
C LEU A 80 8.31 -3.57 10.82
N GLN A 81 7.52 -4.26 11.64
CA GLN A 81 7.10 -3.77 12.95
C GLN A 81 8.28 -3.66 13.91
N GLU A 82 9.17 -4.65 13.95
CA GLU A 82 10.36 -4.63 14.80
C GLU A 82 11.33 -3.52 14.40
N VAL A 83 11.55 -3.30 13.10
CA VAL A 83 12.36 -2.17 12.61
C VAL A 83 11.77 -0.83 13.05
N ASN A 84 10.44 -0.64 12.91
CA ASN A 84 9.76 0.56 13.42
C ASN A 84 9.99 0.75 14.93
N HIS A 85 9.89 -0.33 15.71
CA HIS A 85 10.07 -0.29 17.16
C HIS A 85 11.49 0.09 17.55
N ILE A 86 12.51 -0.53 16.94
CA ILE A 86 13.92 -0.24 17.23
C ILE A 86 14.24 1.21 16.93
N VAL A 87 13.82 1.75 15.78
CA VAL A 87 14.08 3.16 15.42
C VAL A 87 13.45 4.10 16.44
N ASN A 88 12.18 3.90 16.76
CA ASN A 88 11.48 4.74 17.74
C ASN A 88 12.02 4.57 19.16
N ASP A 89 12.53 3.40 19.53
CA ASP A 89 13.26 3.19 20.78
C ASP A 89 14.50 4.09 20.84
N LYS A 90 15.34 4.10 19.80
CA LYS A 90 16.53 4.96 19.77
C LYS A 90 16.19 6.45 19.72
N ILE A 91 15.06 6.81 19.13
CA ILE A 91 14.54 8.19 19.19
C ILE A 91 14.19 8.57 20.63
N ARG A 92 13.42 7.74 21.35
CA ARG A 92 13.03 8.01 22.75
C ARG A 92 14.20 8.09 23.73
N HIS A 93 15.30 7.38 23.44
CA HIS A 93 16.53 7.50 24.22
C HIS A 93 17.24 8.85 24.06
N ASN A 94 16.81 9.70 23.12
CA ASN A 94 17.33 11.04 22.88
C ASN A 94 18.86 11.09 22.79
N LEU A 95 19.42 10.15 22.03
CA LEU A 95 20.85 9.96 21.87
C LEU A 95 21.46 11.17 21.17
N LYS A 96 22.66 11.57 21.62
CA LYS A 96 23.43 12.64 20.99
C LYS A 96 23.80 12.27 19.55
N VAL A 97 23.70 13.24 18.65
CA VAL A 97 24.13 13.14 17.26
C VAL A 97 25.23 14.18 17.04
N TYR A 98 26.36 13.73 16.54
CA TYR A 98 27.54 14.59 16.36
C TYR A 98 28.34 14.17 15.14
N SER A 99 29.27 15.01 14.70
CA SER A 99 30.14 14.69 13.58
C SER A 99 31.58 15.08 13.83
N GLU A 100 32.50 14.31 13.26
CA GLU A 100 33.93 14.51 13.34
C GLU A 100 34.53 14.47 11.93
N GLU A 101 35.52 15.32 11.67
CA GLU A 101 36.36 15.22 10.49
C GLU A 101 37.60 14.38 10.81
N MET A 102 37.88 13.38 9.98
CA MET A 102 39.03 12.50 10.20
C MET A 102 39.54 11.88 8.90
N PRO A 103 40.75 11.29 8.89
CA PRO A 103 41.26 10.59 7.73
C PRO A 103 40.36 9.41 7.32
N TYR A 104 40.09 9.24 6.02
CA TYR A 104 39.22 8.19 5.49
C TYR A 104 39.58 6.79 6.02
N LYS A 105 40.87 6.44 5.97
CA LYS A 105 41.35 5.15 6.45
C LYS A 105 41.02 4.92 7.92
N LYS A 106 41.19 5.94 8.76
CA LYS A 106 40.88 5.89 10.19
C LYS A 106 39.37 5.70 10.42
N ALA A 107 38.53 6.39 9.66
CA ALA A 107 37.08 6.24 9.76
C ALA A 107 36.64 4.79 9.46
N VAL A 108 37.17 4.19 8.40
CA VAL A 108 36.88 2.80 8.03
C VAL A 108 37.43 1.82 9.07
N ASP A 109 38.65 2.04 9.58
CA ASP A 109 39.26 1.22 10.63
C ASP A 109 38.46 1.28 11.96
N GLU A 110 37.79 2.40 12.26
CA GLU A 110 36.86 2.57 13.38
C GLU A 110 35.47 1.95 13.14
N GLY A 111 35.24 1.35 11.96
CA GLY A 111 33.97 0.69 11.61
C GLY A 111 32.90 1.63 11.05
N ALA A 112 33.25 2.84 10.64
CA ALA A 112 32.30 3.73 9.97
C ALA A 112 31.83 3.14 8.64
N ILE A 113 30.52 3.13 8.41
CA ILE A 113 29.94 2.64 7.16
C ILE A 113 30.16 3.70 6.08
N ALA A 114 30.84 3.29 5.01
CA ALA A 114 30.96 4.06 3.77
C ALA A 114 29.91 3.58 2.77
N LEU A 115 29.27 4.51 2.05
CA LEU A 115 28.44 4.17 0.91
C LEU A 115 29.29 3.54 -0.20
N PHE A 116 28.77 2.45 -0.75
CA PHE A 116 29.39 1.72 -1.85
C PHE A 116 29.40 2.59 -3.12
N ASP A 117 30.46 2.50 -3.92
CA ASP A 117 30.69 3.24 -5.18
C ASP A 117 30.94 4.76 -5.08
N GLU A 118 31.08 5.33 -3.87
CA GLU A 118 31.48 6.73 -3.71
C GLU A 118 33.00 6.90 -3.63
N LYS A 119 33.51 8.01 -4.21
CA LYS A 119 34.90 8.43 -4.10
C LYS A 119 35.05 9.42 -2.96
N TYR A 120 35.74 9.00 -1.90
CA TYR A 120 36.03 9.85 -0.75
C TYR A 120 37.38 10.54 -0.90
N GLY A 121 37.49 11.75 -0.33
CA GLY A 121 38.76 12.45 -0.17
C GLY A 121 39.57 11.89 1.00
N ASP A 122 40.77 12.44 1.21
CA ASP A 122 41.66 12.01 2.29
C ASP A 122 41.08 12.28 3.68
N VAL A 123 40.31 13.35 3.83
CA VAL A 123 39.57 13.73 5.04
C VAL A 123 38.08 13.62 4.76
N VAL A 124 37.36 12.98 5.68
CA VAL A 124 35.92 12.72 5.59
C VAL A 124 35.19 13.15 6.85
N ARG A 125 33.92 13.52 6.70
CA ARG A 125 33.01 13.78 7.80
C ARG A 125 32.28 12.50 8.18
N VAL A 126 32.43 12.08 9.42
CA VAL A 126 31.73 10.92 9.99
C VAL A 126 30.64 11.44 10.92
N VAL A 127 29.39 11.06 10.67
CA VAL A 127 28.25 11.31 11.56
C VAL A 127 28.12 10.13 12.50
N LYS A 128 28.05 10.39 13.80
CA LYS A 128 27.95 9.41 14.88
C LYS A 128 26.67 9.64 15.69
N ILE A 129 26.02 8.57 16.09
CA ILE A 129 24.81 8.58 16.93
C ILE A 129 25.08 7.77 18.20
N GLY A 130 24.84 8.39 19.36
CA GLY A 130 24.98 7.79 20.68
C GLY A 130 26.38 7.90 21.29
N GLU A 131 26.43 7.80 22.62
CA GLU A 131 27.65 7.64 23.41
C GLU A 131 27.35 6.56 24.49
N PRO A 132 27.70 5.27 24.29
CA PRO A 132 28.54 4.73 23.21
C PRO A 132 27.88 4.80 21.82
N VAL A 133 28.72 4.86 20.79
CA VAL A 133 28.29 5.00 19.38
C VAL A 133 27.56 3.74 18.93
N ILE A 134 26.34 3.92 18.42
CA ILE A 134 25.51 2.83 17.87
C ILE A 134 25.44 2.85 16.34
N SER A 135 25.72 4.00 15.73
CA SER A 135 25.81 4.17 14.27
C SER A 135 26.90 5.20 13.98
N ALA A 136 27.75 4.88 13.01
CA ALA A 136 28.81 5.75 12.51
C ALA A 136 28.87 5.62 10.98
N GLU A 137 28.64 6.71 10.26
CA GLU A 137 28.53 6.67 8.80
C GLU A 137 29.20 7.90 8.17
N LEU A 138 29.84 7.72 7.02
CA LEU A 138 30.36 8.85 6.25
C LEU A 138 29.19 9.60 5.63
N CYS A 139 28.94 10.82 6.08
CA CYS A 139 27.79 11.60 5.64
C CYS A 139 28.09 13.11 5.65
N GLY A 140 27.91 13.76 4.50
CA GLY A 140 28.00 15.22 4.35
C GLY A 140 26.67 15.95 4.59
N GLY A 141 25.62 15.20 4.91
CA GLY A 141 24.28 15.73 5.10
C GLY A 141 24.06 16.44 6.42
N SER A 142 22.89 17.05 6.53
CA SER A 142 22.46 17.68 7.75
C SER A 142 21.72 16.74 8.69
N HIS A 143 21.97 16.89 9.99
CA HIS A 143 21.38 16.07 11.04
C HIS A 143 20.83 16.93 12.17
N VAL A 144 19.93 16.35 12.96
CA VAL A 144 19.52 16.92 14.25
C VAL A 144 20.64 16.76 15.28
N ALA A 145 20.58 17.47 16.41
CA ALA A 145 21.60 17.38 17.46
C ALA A 145 21.35 16.21 18.42
N SER A 146 20.10 15.75 18.56
CA SER A 146 19.76 14.53 19.28
C SER A 146 18.60 13.78 18.62
N THR A 147 18.55 12.45 18.80
CA THR A 147 17.54 11.60 18.15
C THR A 147 16.12 11.93 18.58
N GLY A 148 15.91 12.52 19.75
CA GLY A 148 14.59 12.96 20.23
C GLY A 148 13.96 14.06 19.36
N GLU A 149 14.77 14.86 18.67
CA GLU A 149 14.29 15.91 17.76
C GLU A 149 13.60 15.34 16.50
N ILE A 150 13.79 14.05 16.21
CA ILE A 150 13.12 13.35 15.09
C ILE A 150 11.61 13.26 15.34
N GLY A 151 11.18 13.16 16.61
CA GLY A 151 9.79 12.91 16.96
C GLY A 151 9.38 11.47 16.66
N LEU A 152 8.25 11.27 15.99
CA LEU A 152 7.82 9.92 15.59
C LEU A 152 8.50 9.51 14.29
N PHE A 153 8.88 8.24 14.16
CA PHE A 153 9.24 7.60 12.90
C PHE A 153 8.17 6.57 12.51
N HIS A 154 7.81 6.51 11.22
CA HIS A 154 6.88 5.49 10.71
C HIS A 154 7.23 5.05 9.29
N ILE A 155 7.34 3.73 9.09
CA ILE A 155 7.41 3.12 7.75
C ILE A 155 6.01 3.14 7.13
N ILE A 156 5.87 3.84 6.01
CA ILE A 156 4.64 3.88 5.22
C ILE A 156 4.46 2.60 4.43
N SER A 157 5.54 2.15 3.78
CA SER A 157 5.47 1.01 2.89
C SER A 157 6.84 0.42 2.66
N GLU A 158 6.80 -0.81 2.17
CA GLU A 158 7.95 -1.51 1.68
C GLU A 158 7.58 -2.16 0.32
N SER A 159 8.49 -2.10 -0.66
CA SER A 159 8.31 -2.75 -1.96
C SER A 159 9.62 -3.20 -2.65
N SER A 160 9.51 -4.17 -3.56
CA SER A 160 10.62 -4.55 -4.46
C SER A 160 10.82 -3.50 -5.56
N ILE A 161 12.09 -3.15 -5.83
CA ILE A 161 12.47 -2.19 -6.89
C ILE A 161 13.40 -2.80 -7.95
N GLY A 162 13.59 -4.12 -7.91
CA GLY A 162 14.51 -4.84 -8.80
C GLY A 162 15.02 -6.13 -8.17
N ALA A 163 15.82 -6.88 -8.92
CA ALA A 163 16.40 -8.12 -8.45
C ALA A 163 17.33 -7.88 -7.24
N GLY A 164 16.95 -8.41 -6.09
CA GLY A 164 17.70 -8.30 -4.83
C GLY A 164 17.69 -6.91 -4.19
N LEU A 165 16.80 -6.01 -4.62
CA LEU A 165 16.68 -4.65 -4.11
C LEU A 165 15.27 -4.35 -3.60
N ARG A 166 15.24 -3.68 -2.46
CA ARG A 166 14.04 -3.40 -1.66
C ARG A 166 14.03 -1.93 -1.28
N ARG A 167 12.85 -1.34 -1.15
CA ARG A 167 12.67 0.08 -0.79
C ARG A 167 11.74 0.18 0.40
N ILE A 168 12.17 0.92 1.40
CA ILE A 168 11.31 1.45 2.45
C ILE A 168 11.00 2.91 2.13
N GLU A 169 9.72 3.28 2.18
CA GLU A 169 9.30 4.68 2.29
C GLU A 169 8.83 4.95 3.71
N ALA A 170 9.30 6.05 4.29
CA ALA A 170 9.03 6.39 5.68
C ALA A 170 8.94 7.90 5.91
N VAL A 171 8.36 8.27 7.05
CA VAL A 171 8.14 9.66 7.48
C VAL A 171 8.60 9.87 8.92
N THR A 172 8.97 11.11 9.23
CA THR A 172 9.31 11.53 10.59
C THR A 172 8.61 12.83 11.00
N GLY A 173 8.59 13.14 12.30
CA GLY A 173 8.13 14.41 12.84
C GLY A 173 6.75 14.81 12.30
N ARG A 174 6.65 16.04 11.77
CA ARG A 174 5.41 16.56 11.16
C ARG A 174 4.89 15.72 10.00
N GLY A 175 5.77 15.11 9.22
CA GLY A 175 5.37 14.20 8.14
C GLY A 175 4.67 12.95 8.68
N ALA A 176 5.12 12.44 9.83
CA ALA A 176 4.51 11.32 10.52
C ALA A 176 3.18 11.70 11.19
N GLU A 177 3.10 12.88 11.82
CA GLU A 177 1.84 13.44 12.36
C GLU A 177 0.79 13.55 11.25
N ALA A 178 1.12 14.22 10.14
CA ALA A 178 0.22 14.37 9.01
C ALA A 178 -0.18 13.03 8.37
N PHE A 179 0.69 12.02 8.42
CA PHE A 179 0.36 10.67 7.97
C PHE A 179 -0.69 10.03 8.88
N ILE A 180 -0.48 10.07 10.20
CA ILE A 180 -1.41 9.50 11.18
C ILE A 180 -2.78 10.19 11.11
N ASP A 181 -2.81 11.52 11.04
CA ASP A 181 -4.06 12.28 10.96
C ASP A 181 -4.89 11.87 9.73
N ARG A 182 -4.22 11.65 8.59
CA ARG A 182 -4.88 11.13 7.38
C ARG A 182 -5.41 9.72 7.59
N GLN A 183 -4.65 8.83 8.23
CA GLN A 183 -5.10 7.46 8.49
C GLN A 183 -6.32 7.45 9.43
N ILE A 184 -6.29 8.22 10.52
CA ILE A 184 -7.42 8.33 11.46
C ILE A 184 -8.67 8.87 10.74
N SER A 185 -8.51 9.94 9.96
CA SER A 185 -9.63 10.53 9.20
C SER A 185 -10.27 9.52 8.24
N GLN A 186 -9.46 8.70 7.55
CA GLN A 186 -9.98 7.64 6.68
C GLN A 186 -10.77 6.58 7.45
N TRP A 187 -10.31 6.19 8.64
CA TRP A 187 -11.04 5.24 9.50
C TRP A 187 -12.37 5.82 9.96
N ASP A 188 -12.41 7.10 10.33
CA ASP A 188 -13.64 7.78 10.72
C ASP A 188 -14.64 7.87 9.56
N GLU A 189 -14.18 8.18 8.35
CA GLU A 189 -15.02 8.18 7.13
C GLU A 189 -15.64 6.79 6.87
N VAL A 190 -14.85 5.72 7.04
CA VAL A 190 -15.34 4.34 6.91
C VAL A 190 -16.36 4.00 7.99
N ALA A 191 -16.09 4.37 9.25
CA ALA A 191 -17.02 4.16 10.36
C ALA A 191 -18.36 4.86 10.09
N GLN A 192 -18.32 6.12 9.64
CA GLN A 192 -19.50 6.89 9.30
C GLN A 192 -20.29 6.26 8.15
N ALA A 193 -19.61 5.83 7.08
CA ALA A 193 -20.25 5.16 5.94
C ALA A 193 -20.95 3.86 6.34
N LEU A 194 -20.41 3.15 7.35
CA LEU A 194 -20.99 1.93 7.89
C LEU A 194 -22.06 2.17 8.97
N GLY A 195 -22.20 3.40 9.45
CA GLY A 195 -23.03 3.73 10.61
C GLY A 195 -22.58 3.02 11.89
N ALA A 196 -21.26 2.91 12.08
CA ALA A 196 -20.61 2.28 13.24
C ALA A 196 -19.67 3.27 13.95
N SER A 197 -19.20 2.91 15.16
CA SER A 197 -18.05 3.57 15.76
C SER A 197 -16.75 3.04 15.15
N PRO A 198 -15.63 3.80 15.20
CA PRO A 198 -14.33 3.33 14.72
C PRO A 198 -13.90 1.97 15.32
N ASP A 199 -14.21 1.75 16.60
CA ASP A 199 -13.88 0.50 17.30
C ASP A 199 -14.70 -0.72 16.83
N ASP A 200 -15.86 -0.51 16.19
CA ASP A 200 -16.76 -1.59 15.73
C ASP A 200 -16.80 -1.74 14.20
N ILE A 201 -15.88 -1.09 13.47
CA ILE A 201 -15.81 -1.22 12.00
C ILE A 201 -15.74 -2.70 11.59
N GLN A 202 -14.88 -3.49 12.23
CA GLN A 202 -14.69 -4.90 11.88
C GLN A 202 -15.95 -5.74 12.13
N GLY A 203 -16.64 -5.50 13.27
CA GLY A 203 -17.88 -6.17 13.62
C GLY A 203 -18.98 -5.83 12.62
N LYS A 204 -19.13 -4.54 12.28
CA LYS A 204 -20.12 -4.07 11.31
C LYS A 204 -19.87 -4.61 9.90
N VAL A 205 -18.62 -4.62 9.43
CA VAL A 205 -18.24 -5.22 8.14
C VAL A 205 -18.60 -6.71 8.11
N SER A 206 -18.26 -7.46 9.16
CA SER A 206 -18.56 -8.89 9.25
C SER A 206 -20.07 -9.16 9.21
N SER A 207 -20.85 -8.35 9.93
CA SER A 207 -22.31 -8.41 9.95
C SER A 207 -22.92 -8.14 8.56
N LEU A 208 -22.47 -7.08 7.88
CA LEU A 208 -22.93 -6.73 6.54
C LEU A 208 -22.58 -7.81 5.51
N VAL A 209 -21.38 -8.38 5.57
CA VAL A 209 -20.98 -9.49 4.68
C VAL A 209 -21.89 -10.71 4.90
N ALA A 210 -22.21 -11.04 6.15
CA ALA A 210 -23.12 -12.13 6.48
C ALA A 210 -24.56 -11.87 5.99
N GLU A 211 -25.05 -10.64 6.17
CA GLU A 211 -26.38 -10.19 5.70
C GLU A 211 -26.48 -10.23 4.17
N ILE A 212 -25.49 -9.71 3.45
CA ILE A 212 -25.39 -9.81 1.98
C ILE A 212 -25.43 -11.28 1.54
N GLY A 213 -24.71 -12.16 2.24
CA GLY A 213 -24.75 -13.59 1.96
C GLY A 213 -26.14 -14.21 2.17
N LYS A 214 -26.85 -13.80 3.23
CA LYS A 214 -28.22 -14.26 3.53
C LYS A 214 -29.21 -13.78 2.46
N GLU A 215 -29.17 -12.50 2.10
CA GLU A 215 -30.07 -11.93 1.10
C GLU A 215 -29.81 -12.50 -0.30
N ARG A 216 -28.55 -12.78 -0.67
CA ARG A 216 -28.21 -13.50 -1.91
C ARG A 216 -28.84 -14.90 -1.98
N ARG A 217 -28.81 -15.65 -0.87
CA ARG A 217 -29.47 -16.97 -0.78
C ARG A 217 -30.99 -16.85 -0.85
N ARG A 218 -31.57 -15.85 -0.18
CA ARG A 218 -33.01 -15.58 -0.22
C ARG A 218 -33.47 -15.21 -1.63
N ALA A 219 -32.74 -14.33 -2.31
CA ALA A 219 -33.00 -13.98 -3.70
C ALA A 219 -32.95 -15.21 -4.60
N LEU A 220 -31.98 -16.12 -4.39
CA LEU A 220 -31.89 -17.36 -5.18
C LEU A 220 -33.09 -18.27 -4.95
N ALA A 221 -33.51 -18.43 -3.69
CA ALA A 221 -34.69 -19.23 -3.35
C ALA A 221 -35.97 -18.66 -3.97
N LEU A 222 -36.13 -17.34 -3.98
CA LEU A 222 -37.26 -16.65 -4.62
C LEU A 222 -37.23 -16.81 -6.14
N GLU A 223 -36.08 -16.63 -6.78
CA GLU A 223 -35.91 -16.88 -8.22
C GLU A 223 -36.25 -18.33 -8.58
N ARG A 224 -35.81 -19.31 -7.78
CA ARG A 224 -36.17 -20.73 -7.94
C ARG A 224 -37.66 -21.01 -7.69
N GLY A 225 -38.32 -20.25 -6.83
CA GLY A 225 -39.77 -20.34 -6.62
C GLY A 225 -40.52 -19.86 -7.86
N LEU A 226 -40.20 -18.65 -8.32
CA LEU A 226 -40.77 -18.04 -9.52
C LEU A 226 -40.53 -18.90 -10.76
N SER A 227 -39.34 -19.50 -10.88
CA SER A 227 -38.98 -20.34 -12.02
C SER A 227 -39.90 -21.55 -12.18
N LYS A 228 -40.35 -22.17 -11.09
CA LYS A 228 -41.29 -23.30 -11.11
C LYS A 228 -42.68 -22.91 -11.61
N GLU A 229 -43.15 -21.72 -11.25
CA GLU A 229 -44.42 -21.17 -11.75
C GLU A 229 -44.33 -20.87 -13.25
N ILE A 230 -43.23 -20.23 -13.68
CA ILE A 230 -42.98 -19.96 -15.10
C ILE A 230 -42.93 -21.27 -15.89
N VAL A 231 -42.18 -22.27 -15.42
CA VAL A 231 -42.12 -23.60 -16.08
C VAL A 231 -43.52 -24.15 -16.31
N THR A 232 -44.41 -24.06 -15.33
CA THR A 232 -45.80 -24.54 -15.45
C THR A 232 -46.56 -23.79 -16.55
N SER A 233 -46.39 -22.47 -16.65
CA SER A 233 -47.00 -21.67 -17.71
C SER A 233 -46.43 -21.95 -19.11
N LEU A 234 -45.14 -22.28 -19.19
CA LEU A 234 -44.44 -22.56 -20.45
C LEU A 234 -44.83 -23.90 -21.06
N LEU A 235 -45.25 -24.88 -20.24
CA LEU A 235 -45.71 -26.17 -20.76
C LEU A 235 -46.85 -25.99 -21.78
N ALA A 236 -47.74 -25.01 -21.55
CA ALA A 236 -48.86 -24.69 -22.43
C ALA A 236 -48.44 -24.00 -23.74
N GLN A 237 -47.19 -23.53 -23.85
CA GLN A 237 -46.64 -22.85 -25.04
C GLN A 237 -45.83 -23.82 -25.93
N THR A 238 -45.90 -25.12 -25.66
CA THR A 238 -45.18 -26.12 -26.46
C THR A 238 -45.89 -26.35 -27.78
N GLU A 239 -45.16 -26.25 -28.88
CA GLU A 239 -45.66 -26.50 -30.23
C GLU A 239 -45.14 -27.84 -30.78
N VAL A 240 -45.85 -28.42 -31.75
CA VAL A 240 -45.41 -29.63 -32.47
C VAL A 240 -45.04 -29.26 -33.89
N VAL A 241 -43.77 -29.44 -34.26
CA VAL A 241 -43.23 -29.17 -35.60
C VAL A 241 -42.72 -30.47 -36.19
N ASN A 242 -43.30 -30.93 -37.30
CA ASN A 242 -42.94 -32.19 -37.97
C ASN A 242 -42.89 -33.40 -37.01
N GLY A 243 -43.79 -33.45 -36.03
CA GLY A 243 -43.86 -34.53 -35.03
C GLY A 243 -42.92 -34.36 -33.82
N VAL A 244 -42.09 -33.32 -33.77
CA VAL A 244 -41.18 -33.01 -32.65
C VAL A 244 -41.76 -31.87 -31.81
N ARG A 245 -41.73 -31.99 -30.49
CA ARG A 245 -42.13 -30.88 -29.60
C ARG A 245 -41.02 -29.83 -29.51
N VAL A 246 -41.40 -28.57 -29.65
CA VAL A 246 -40.49 -27.42 -29.58
C VAL A 246 -41.06 -26.40 -28.60
N LEU A 247 -40.21 -25.90 -27.70
CA LEU A 247 -40.53 -24.82 -26.78
C LEU A 247 -39.48 -23.71 -26.93
N ALA A 248 -39.88 -22.57 -27.49
CA ALA A 248 -39.03 -21.39 -27.59
C ALA A 248 -39.71 -20.23 -26.85
N ALA A 249 -39.07 -19.73 -25.79
CA ALA A 249 -39.69 -18.69 -24.97
C ALA A 249 -38.66 -17.69 -24.41
N LYS A 250 -39.09 -16.42 -24.34
CA LYS A 250 -38.38 -15.42 -23.54
C LYS A 250 -38.85 -15.54 -22.09
N VAL A 251 -37.91 -15.74 -21.17
CA VAL A 251 -38.17 -15.80 -19.73
C VAL A 251 -37.67 -14.51 -19.05
N PRO A 252 -38.18 -14.19 -17.84
CA PRO A 252 -37.68 -13.06 -17.06
C PRO A 252 -36.16 -13.11 -16.83
N SER A 253 -35.58 -11.97 -16.46
CA SER A 253 -34.17 -11.86 -16.06
C SER A 253 -33.91 -12.76 -14.85
N LEU A 254 -33.25 -13.89 -15.08
CA LEU A 254 -32.95 -14.89 -14.07
C LEU A 254 -31.47 -15.24 -14.12
N ARG A 255 -30.90 -15.63 -12.98
CA ARG A 255 -29.53 -16.15 -12.94
C ARG A 255 -29.36 -17.39 -13.82
N LEU A 256 -28.17 -17.54 -14.39
CA LEU A 256 -27.81 -18.68 -15.25
C LEU A 256 -28.03 -20.03 -14.57
N GLU A 257 -27.77 -20.12 -13.27
CA GLU A 257 -28.04 -21.34 -12.50
C GLU A 257 -29.53 -21.70 -12.52
N VAL A 258 -30.41 -20.72 -12.27
CA VAL A 258 -31.87 -20.92 -12.26
C VAL A 258 -32.39 -21.24 -13.66
N LEU A 259 -31.85 -20.59 -14.70
CA LEU A 259 -32.21 -20.86 -16.09
C LEU A 259 -31.89 -22.31 -16.49
N ARG A 260 -30.77 -22.86 -16.04
CA ARG A 260 -30.41 -24.28 -16.25
C ARG A 260 -31.39 -25.20 -15.54
N GLU A 261 -31.67 -24.94 -14.26
CA GLU A 261 -32.64 -25.70 -13.47
C GLU A 261 -34.04 -25.69 -14.12
N MET A 262 -34.49 -24.56 -14.68
CA MET A 262 -35.74 -24.48 -15.45
C MET A 262 -35.72 -25.39 -16.67
N SER A 263 -34.63 -25.37 -17.43
CA SER A 263 -34.48 -26.21 -18.61
C SER A 263 -34.53 -27.70 -18.25
N ASP A 264 -33.93 -28.08 -17.12
CA ASP A 264 -33.95 -29.46 -16.64
C ASP A 264 -35.38 -29.90 -16.28
N LEU A 265 -36.11 -29.07 -15.54
CA LEU A 265 -37.51 -29.33 -15.19
C LEU A 265 -38.43 -29.43 -16.42
N LEU A 266 -38.22 -28.57 -17.43
CA LEU A 266 -38.98 -28.62 -18.68
C LEU A 266 -38.70 -29.91 -19.46
N ARG A 267 -37.43 -30.35 -19.52
CA ARG A 267 -37.05 -31.63 -20.15
C ARG A 267 -37.71 -32.80 -19.43
N GLU A 268 -37.68 -32.82 -18.10
CA GLU A 268 -38.29 -33.88 -17.30
C GLU A 268 -39.81 -34.01 -17.57
N LYS A 269 -40.52 -32.88 -17.64
CA LYS A 269 -41.97 -32.86 -17.87
C LYS A 269 -42.36 -33.16 -19.31
N LEU A 270 -41.61 -32.63 -20.27
CA LEU A 270 -41.93 -32.76 -21.69
C LEU A 270 -41.34 -34.04 -22.29
N LYS A 271 -40.29 -34.66 -21.77
CA LYS A 271 -39.61 -35.83 -22.37
C LYS A 271 -39.01 -35.49 -23.73
N SER A 272 -39.52 -36.02 -24.84
CA SER A 272 -39.02 -35.72 -26.19
C SER A 272 -39.37 -34.28 -26.60
N VAL A 273 -38.38 -33.36 -26.53
CA VAL A 273 -38.53 -31.91 -26.77
C VAL A 273 -37.22 -31.21 -27.15
N VAL A 274 -37.31 -30.15 -27.96
CA VAL A 274 -36.26 -29.14 -28.18
C VAL A 274 -36.66 -27.84 -27.45
N ILE A 275 -35.79 -27.34 -26.57
CA ILE A 275 -36.06 -26.14 -25.75
C ILE A 275 -35.04 -25.05 -26.08
N VAL A 276 -35.51 -23.81 -26.27
CA VAL A 276 -34.69 -22.60 -26.34
C VAL A 276 -35.29 -21.54 -25.42
N LEU A 277 -34.58 -21.19 -24.34
CA LEU A 277 -34.96 -20.13 -23.43
C LEU A 277 -34.06 -18.91 -23.63
N GLY A 278 -34.66 -17.74 -23.81
CA GLY A 278 -33.94 -16.47 -23.90
C GLY A 278 -34.18 -15.59 -22.68
N THR A 279 -33.13 -14.99 -22.12
CA THR A 279 -33.23 -14.00 -21.04
C THR A 279 -32.24 -12.87 -21.24
N ILE A 280 -32.36 -11.80 -20.45
CA ILE A 280 -31.35 -10.75 -20.34
C ILE A 280 -30.71 -10.90 -18.97
N TYR A 281 -29.39 -11.07 -18.93
CA TYR A 281 -28.62 -11.18 -17.69
C TYR A 281 -27.43 -10.23 -17.77
N ASP A 282 -27.23 -9.39 -16.75
CA ASP A 282 -26.21 -8.31 -16.75
C ASP A 282 -26.20 -7.47 -18.03
N ASN A 283 -27.38 -7.02 -18.46
CA ASN A 283 -27.61 -6.24 -19.69
C ASN A 283 -27.15 -6.92 -21.00
N LYS A 284 -26.93 -8.24 -20.98
CA LYS A 284 -26.56 -9.02 -22.17
C LYS A 284 -27.62 -10.08 -22.48
N PRO A 285 -27.95 -10.30 -23.76
CA PRO A 285 -28.84 -11.40 -24.13
C PRO A 285 -28.13 -12.73 -23.88
N VAL A 286 -28.83 -13.65 -23.22
CA VAL A 286 -28.38 -15.01 -22.97
C VAL A 286 -29.43 -15.98 -23.50
N PHE A 287 -28.97 -17.00 -24.20
CA PHE A 287 -29.79 -18.10 -24.66
C PHE A 287 -29.32 -19.40 -24.04
N LEU A 288 -30.28 -20.23 -23.64
CA LEU A 288 -30.04 -21.60 -23.24
C LEU A 288 -30.81 -22.50 -24.20
N ALA A 289 -30.09 -23.35 -24.92
CA ALA A 289 -30.67 -24.38 -25.77
C ALA A 289 -30.43 -25.76 -25.13
N ALA A 290 -31.45 -26.60 -25.10
CA ALA A 290 -31.37 -27.96 -24.58
C ALA A 290 -32.31 -28.89 -25.36
N THR A 291 -31.94 -30.16 -25.45
CA THR A 291 -32.79 -31.19 -26.07
C THR A 291 -32.93 -32.39 -25.13
N MET A 292 -33.99 -33.16 -25.33
CA MET A 292 -34.18 -34.49 -24.78
C MET A 292 -34.90 -35.33 -25.85
N ALA A 293 -34.36 -36.52 -26.13
CA ALA A 293 -34.86 -37.45 -27.13
C ALA A 293 -35.93 -38.38 -26.54
#